data_AF-A0A4U1BF33-F1
#
_entry.id   AF-A0A4U1BF33-F1
#
_cell.length_a   1.000
_cell.length_b   1.000
_cell.length_c   1.000
_cell.angle_alpha   90.00
_cell.angle_beta   90.00
_cell.angle_gamma   90.00
#
_symmetry.space_group_name_H-M   'P 1'
#
loop_
_entity.id
_entity.type
_entity.pdbx_description
1 polymer ?
#
loop_
_entity_poly.entity_id
_entity_poly.type
_entity_poly.pdbx_seq_one_letter_code
_entity_poly.pdbx_strand_id
1 'polypeptide(L)'
;MRTFAKQLCLAAGLMILVAGVCYGLGYGFYQHKPLRDADYFSLYVGDKTFCRTVNYYDEKGDAKRVAALLAYAEENAMSYLRRRFGKDKGAAIVNACELQRHEALKASCRAEPHRQVEHLVLEYNKPTVRKKKLI
;
A
#
# COMPACT_ATOMS: atom_id res chain seq x y z
N MET A 1 49.76 17.23 30.57
CA MET A 1 49.47 17.49 29.13
C MET A 1 49.11 16.24 28.32
N ARG A 2 49.80 15.08 28.46
CA ARG A 2 49.52 13.86 27.67
C ARG A 2 48.11 13.25 27.85
N THR A 3 47.49 13.39 29.01
CA THR A 3 46.16 12.81 29.32
C THR A 3 45.02 13.58 28.64
N PHE A 4 45.11 14.91 28.63
CA PHE A 4 44.14 15.79 27.98
C PHE A 4 44.09 15.60 26.45
N ALA A 5 45.25 15.43 25.80
CA ALA A 5 45.30 15.17 24.36
C ALA A 5 44.62 13.85 23.96
N LYS A 6 44.79 12.79 24.78
CA LYS A 6 44.12 11.49 24.55
C LYS A 6 42.61 11.58 24.71
N GLN A 7 42.14 12.35 25.70
CA GLN A 7 40.70 12.58 25.92
C GLN A 7 40.08 13.41 24.79
N LEU A 8 40.81 14.40 24.27
CA LEU A 8 40.36 15.21 23.13
C LEU A 8 40.26 14.39 21.84
N CYS A 9 41.22 13.52 21.55
CA CYS A 9 41.16 12.63 20.39
C CYS A 9 40.02 11.61 20.48
N LEU A 10 39.78 11.03 21.66
CA LEU A 10 38.66 10.12 21.88
C LEU A 10 37.31 10.83 21.69
N ALA A 11 37.16 12.05 22.23
CA ALA A 11 35.95 12.84 22.08
C ALA A 11 35.71 13.26 20.62
N ALA A 12 36.75 13.67 19.90
CA ALA A 12 36.65 13.99 18.47
C ALA A 12 36.26 12.75 17.63
N GLY A 13 36.84 11.59 17.94
CA GLY A 13 36.48 10.33 17.28
C GLY A 13 35.02 9.92 17.51
N LEU A 14 34.54 10.07 18.76
CA LEU A 14 33.13 9.84 19.11
C LEU A 14 32.19 10.82 18.39
N MET A 15 32.55 12.10 18.29
CA MET A 15 31.74 13.10 17.59
C MET A 15 31.63 12.82 16.08
N ILE A 16 32.72 12.39 15.44
CA ILE A 16 32.70 12.01 14.02
C ILE A 16 31.84 10.76 13.81
N LEU A 17 31.91 9.79 14.71
CA LEU A 17 31.13 8.56 14.62
C LEU A 17 29.63 8.84 14.80
N VAL A 18 29.26 9.68 15.77
CA VAL A 18 27.87 10.12 15.97
C VAL A 18 27.36 10.90 14.76
N ALA A 19 28.15 11.84 14.23
CA ALA A 19 27.78 12.60 13.04
C ALA A 19 27.57 11.68 11.81
N GLY A 20 28.43 10.67 11.62
CA GLY A 20 28.28 9.67 10.57
C GLY A 20 27.01 8.83 10.70
N VAL A 21 26.68 8.39 11.91
CA VAL A 21 25.43 7.65 12.19
C VAL A 21 24.20 8.53 11.97
N CYS A 22 24.20 9.76 12.46
CA CYS A 22 23.11 10.71 12.23
C CYS A 22 22.93 11.06 10.76
N TYR A 23 24.02 11.18 10.00
CA TYR A 23 23.97 11.41 8.55
C TYR A 23 23.41 10.19 7.81
N GLY A 24 23.84 8.97 8.17
CA GLY A 24 23.30 7.73 7.58
C GLY A 24 21.81 7.54 7.85
N LEU A 25 21.37 7.80 9.08
CA LEU A 25 19.95 7.77 9.44
C LEU A 25 19.16 8.86 8.70
N GLY A 26 19.66 10.10 8.69
CA GLY A 26 19.03 11.22 7.98
C GLY A 26 18.92 10.99 6.47
N TYR A 27 19.94 10.41 5.85
CA TYR A 27 19.93 10.05 4.43
C TYR A 27 18.95 8.91 4.12
N GLY A 28 18.84 7.91 5.01
CA GLY A 28 17.82 6.87 4.94
C GLY A 28 16.40 7.44 4.99
N PHE A 29 16.14 8.41 5.87
CA PHE A 29 14.85 9.12 5.92
C PHE A 29 14.62 10.02 4.69
N TYR A 30 15.66 10.62 4.12
CA TYR A 30 15.53 11.49 2.94
C TYR A 30 15.22 10.71 1.65
N GLN A 31 15.80 9.52 1.48
CA GLN A 31 15.48 8.65 0.35
C GLN A 31 14.06 8.07 0.46
N HIS A 32 13.57 7.86 1.68
CA HIS A 32 12.18 7.51 1.94
C HIS A 32 11.34 8.75 2.25
N LYS A 33 11.21 9.68 1.29
CA LYS A 33 10.09 10.63 1.37
C LYS A 33 8.81 9.82 1.59
N PRO A 34 8.01 10.10 2.64
CA PRO A 34 6.77 9.39 2.84
C PRO A 34 5.92 9.64 1.58
N LEU A 35 5.59 8.55 0.89
CA LEU A 35 4.63 8.61 -0.21
C LEU A 35 3.36 9.28 0.32
N ARG A 36 2.74 10.13 -0.50
CA ARG A 36 1.46 10.70 -0.10
C ARG A 36 0.47 9.57 0.04
N ASP A 37 -0.51 9.75 0.93
CA ASP A 37 -1.51 8.72 1.19
C ASP A 37 -2.19 8.22 -0.10
N ALA A 38 -2.43 9.13 -1.04
CA ALA A 38 -3.02 8.83 -2.34
C ALA A 38 -2.13 7.95 -3.26
N ASP A 39 -0.80 8.02 -3.13
CA ASP A 39 0.14 7.27 -3.97
C ASP A 39 0.18 5.79 -3.56
N TYR A 40 -0.22 5.45 -2.33
CA TYR A 40 -0.29 4.05 -1.87
C TYR A 40 -1.38 3.22 -2.53
N PHE A 41 -2.45 3.83 -3.04
CA PHE A 41 -3.50 3.12 -3.77
C PHE A 41 -2.95 2.51 -5.06
N SER A 42 -2.09 3.25 -5.75
CA SER A 42 -1.53 2.86 -7.06
C SER A 42 -0.28 1.98 -6.94
N LEU A 43 0.26 1.81 -5.73
CA LEU A 43 1.46 1.02 -5.44
C LEU A 43 1.16 -0.27 -4.65
N TYR A 44 -0.06 -0.81 -4.72
CA TYR A 44 -0.39 -2.08 -4.05
C TYR A 44 0.53 -3.25 -4.47
N VAL A 45 1.10 -3.96 -3.48
CA VAL A 45 2.08 -5.06 -3.62
C VAL A 45 1.63 -6.36 -2.92
N GLY A 46 0.32 -6.60 -2.77
CA GLY A 46 -0.20 -7.82 -2.12
C GLY A 46 -0.40 -9.02 -3.07
N ASP A 47 -1.05 -10.07 -2.56
CA ASP A 47 -1.49 -11.21 -3.38
C ASP A 47 -2.39 -10.71 -4.51
N LYS A 48 -2.20 -11.30 -5.70
CA LYS A 48 -2.70 -10.75 -6.97
C LYS A 48 -3.76 -11.64 -7.60
N THR A 49 -5.01 -11.20 -7.56
CA THR A 49 -6.08 -11.75 -8.38
C THR A 49 -6.10 -11.00 -9.71
N PHE A 50 -5.89 -11.69 -10.82
CA PHE A 50 -5.86 -11.04 -12.14
C PHE A 50 -7.21 -11.10 -12.84
N CYS A 51 -7.57 -10.02 -13.54
CA CYS A 51 -8.81 -9.95 -14.31
C CYS A 51 -8.91 -11.04 -15.38
N ARG A 52 -7.80 -11.44 -16.04
CA ARG A 52 -7.78 -12.60 -16.95
C ARG A 52 -8.31 -13.89 -16.31
N THR A 53 -8.03 -14.11 -15.03
CA THR A 53 -8.46 -15.32 -14.30
C THR A 53 -9.95 -15.24 -14.00
N VAL A 54 -10.45 -14.07 -13.63
CA VAL A 54 -11.88 -13.81 -13.46
C VAL A 54 -12.63 -14.02 -14.78
N ASN A 55 -12.16 -13.40 -15.87
CA ASN A 55 -12.77 -13.51 -17.19
C ASN A 55 -12.84 -14.96 -17.67
N TYR A 56 -11.75 -15.73 -17.49
CA TYR A 56 -11.70 -17.14 -17.86
C TYR A 56 -12.80 -17.99 -17.18
N TYR A 57 -13.09 -17.75 -15.90
CA TYR A 57 -14.14 -18.49 -15.20
C TYR A 57 -15.54 -17.96 -15.49
N ASP A 58 -15.66 -16.66 -15.76
CA ASP A 58 -16.91 -16.03 -16.18
C ASP A 58 -17.37 -16.55 -17.56
N GLU A 59 -16.46 -16.67 -18.52
CA GLU A 59 -16.71 -17.25 -19.85
C GLU A 59 -17.11 -18.73 -19.78
N LYS A 60 -16.66 -19.46 -18.75
CA LYS A 60 -17.04 -20.85 -18.49
C LYS A 60 -18.38 -21.00 -17.75
N GLY A 61 -19.02 -19.91 -17.37
CA GLY A 61 -20.26 -19.93 -16.59
C GLY A 61 -20.07 -20.35 -15.13
N ASP A 62 -18.83 -20.37 -14.60
CA ASP A 62 -18.55 -20.71 -13.20
C ASP A 62 -18.74 -19.50 -12.28
N ALA A 63 -20.01 -19.09 -12.12
CA ALA A 63 -20.39 -17.92 -11.31
C ALA A 63 -19.93 -18.02 -9.85
N LYS A 64 -19.86 -19.25 -9.30
CA LYS A 64 -19.41 -19.48 -7.92
C LYS A 64 -17.94 -19.13 -7.76
N ARG A 65 -17.09 -19.60 -8.67
CA ARG A 65 -15.66 -19.31 -8.62
C ARG A 65 -15.36 -17.84 -8.91
N VAL A 66 -16.09 -17.23 -9.84
CA VAL A 66 -16.00 -15.78 -10.10
C VAL A 66 -16.34 -14.98 -8.84
N ALA A 67 -17.46 -15.28 -8.17
CA ALA A 67 -17.84 -14.59 -6.95
C ALA A 67 -16.79 -14.76 -5.84
N ALA A 68 -16.22 -15.96 -5.69
CA ALA A 68 -15.16 -16.21 -4.71
C ALA A 68 -13.88 -15.41 -5.00
N LEU A 69 -13.45 -15.35 -6.27
CA LEU A 69 -12.26 -14.58 -6.68
C LEU A 69 -12.44 -13.08 -6.45
N LEU A 70 -13.62 -12.54 -6.74
CA LEU A 70 -13.92 -11.13 -6.54
C LEU A 70 -13.97 -10.78 -5.04
N ALA A 71 -14.65 -11.59 -4.23
CA ALA A 71 -14.68 -11.40 -2.78
C ALA A 71 -13.28 -11.46 -2.16
N TYR A 72 -12.44 -12.42 -2.59
CA TYR A 72 -11.05 -12.52 -2.15
C TYR A 72 -10.23 -11.28 -2.49
N ALA A 73 -10.40 -10.74 -3.71
CA ALA A 73 -9.72 -9.51 -4.12
C ALA A 73 -10.18 -8.29 -3.29
N GLU A 74 -11.46 -8.18 -2.98
CA GLU A 74 -11.97 -7.11 -2.11
C GLU A 74 -11.38 -7.19 -0.70
N GLU A 75 -11.37 -8.39 -0.09
CA GLU A 75 -10.77 -8.61 1.22
C GLU A 75 -9.28 -8.26 1.23
N ASN A 76 -8.54 -8.66 0.19
CA ASN A 76 -7.12 -8.33 0.05
C ASN A 76 -6.88 -6.82 -0.07
N ALA A 77 -7.69 -6.11 -0.86
CA ALA A 77 -7.61 -4.67 -1.01
C ALA A 77 -7.87 -3.97 0.34
N MET A 78 -8.91 -4.38 1.08
CA MET A 78 -9.24 -3.80 2.38
C MET A 78 -8.18 -4.12 3.45
N SER A 79 -7.68 -5.35 3.45
CA SER A 79 -6.59 -5.79 4.34
C SER A 79 -5.32 -4.96 4.11
N TYR A 80 -4.97 -4.69 2.85
CA TYR A 80 -3.86 -3.82 2.50
C TYR A 80 -4.04 -2.40 3.05
N LEU A 81 -5.23 -1.81 2.92
CA LEU A 81 -5.51 -0.47 3.45
C LEU A 81 -5.32 -0.42 4.97
N ARG A 82 -5.83 -1.42 5.71
CA ARG A 82 -5.61 -1.53 7.17
C ARG A 82 -4.14 -1.65 7.53
N ARG A 83 -3.41 -2.53 6.85
CA ARG A 83 -1.98 -2.74 7.10
C ARG A 83 -1.16 -1.48 6.79
N ARG A 84 -1.51 -0.76 5.73
CA ARG A 84 -0.70 0.36 5.24
C ARG A 84 -0.92 1.65 6.02
N PHE A 85 -2.17 1.97 6.35
CA PHE A 85 -2.55 3.21 7.05
C PHE A 85 -2.66 3.05 8.57
N GLY A 86 -2.46 1.84 9.09
CA GLY A 86 -2.58 1.53 10.50
C GLY A 86 -4.02 1.24 10.94
N LYS A 87 -4.20 0.84 12.20
CA LYS A 87 -5.47 0.33 12.73
C LYS A 87 -6.60 1.35 12.60
N ASP A 88 -6.41 2.57 13.08
CA ASP A 88 -7.51 3.55 13.19
C ASP A 88 -7.82 4.22 11.86
N LYS A 89 -6.80 4.79 11.19
CA LYS A 89 -6.97 5.43 9.87
C LYS A 89 -7.32 4.41 8.80
N GLY A 90 -6.70 3.25 8.79
CA GLY A 90 -7.02 2.17 7.86
C GLY A 90 -8.44 1.63 8.06
N ALA A 91 -8.93 1.51 9.30
CA ALA A 91 -10.33 1.16 9.54
C ALA A 91 -11.29 2.24 9.04
N ALA A 92 -10.99 3.52 9.26
CA ALA A 92 -11.79 4.63 8.74
C ALA A 92 -11.86 4.63 7.20
N ILE A 93 -10.73 4.35 6.54
CA ILE A 93 -10.66 4.22 5.08
C ILE A 93 -11.49 3.03 4.61
N VAL A 94 -11.33 1.84 5.20
CA VAL A 94 -12.11 0.65 4.83
C VAL A 94 -13.61 0.88 5.03
N ASN A 95 -14.02 1.55 6.12
CA ASN A 95 -15.42 1.92 6.34
C ASN A 95 -15.93 3.00 5.37
N ALA A 96 -15.02 3.72 4.70
CA ALA A 96 -15.35 4.66 3.65
C ALA A 96 -15.43 4.02 2.27
N CYS A 97 -14.77 2.88 2.07
CA CYS A 97 -14.85 2.11 0.84
C CYS A 97 -16.25 1.49 0.70
N GLU A 98 -16.79 1.57 -0.50
CA GLU A 98 -17.93 0.78 -0.93
C GLU A 98 -17.40 -0.58 -1.42
N LEU A 99 -17.93 -1.66 -0.85
CA LEU A 99 -17.75 -3.00 -1.43
C LEU A 99 -18.45 -2.98 -2.79
N GLN A 100 -17.70 -3.23 -3.85
CA GLN A 100 -18.19 -3.05 -5.20
C GLN A 100 -19.17 -4.18 -5.53
N ARG A 101 -20.20 -3.87 -6.33
CA ARG A 101 -21.04 -4.96 -6.86
C ARG A 101 -20.20 -5.76 -7.86
N HIS A 102 -20.10 -7.07 -7.65
CA HIS A 102 -19.31 -7.99 -8.49
C HIS A 102 -19.54 -7.78 -10.01
N GLU A 103 -20.75 -7.38 -10.42
CA GLU A 103 -21.05 -7.02 -11.82
C GLU A 103 -20.21 -5.87 -12.38
N ALA A 104 -19.97 -4.82 -11.58
CA ALA A 104 -19.14 -3.68 -11.99
C ALA A 104 -17.67 -4.09 -12.14
N LEU A 105 -17.16 -4.91 -11.20
CA LEU A 105 -15.80 -5.46 -11.27
C LEU A 105 -15.61 -6.36 -12.49
N LYS A 106 -16.58 -7.21 -12.81
CA LYS A 106 -16.55 -8.04 -14.03
C LYS A 106 -16.47 -7.18 -15.29
N ALA A 107 -17.27 -6.13 -15.40
CA ALA A 107 -17.22 -5.22 -16.55
C ALA A 107 -15.83 -4.55 -16.69
N SER A 108 -15.26 -4.04 -15.59
CA SER A 108 -13.91 -3.48 -15.58
C SER A 108 -12.85 -4.51 -15.94
N CYS A 109 -12.98 -5.74 -15.46
CA CYS A 109 -12.04 -6.81 -15.79
C CYS A 109 -12.07 -7.25 -17.24
N ARG A 110 -13.24 -7.18 -17.91
CA ARG A 110 -13.33 -7.41 -19.36
C ARG A 110 -12.62 -6.31 -20.15
N ALA A 111 -12.73 -5.05 -19.71
CA ALA A 111 -12.05 -3.93 -20.34
C ALA A 111 -10.52 -3.97 -20.15
N GLU A 112 -10.04 -4.44 -18.99
CA GLU A 112 -8.61 -4.43 -18.64
C GLU A 112 -8.10 -5.79 -18.12
N PRO A 113 -7.96 -6.82 -18.98
CA PRO A 113 -7.66 -8.19 -18.54
C PRO A 113 -6.30 -8.36 -17.83
N HIS A 114 -5.35 -7.46 -18.10
CA HIS A 114 -4.00 -7.49 -17.54
C HIS A 114 -3.91 -6.84 -16.15
N ARG A 115 -4.95 -6.14 -15.70
CA ARG A 115 -4.97 -5.52 -14.38
C ARG A 115 -5.28 -6.53 -13.27
N GLN A 116 -4.86 -6.15 -12.08
CA GLN A 116 -5.20 -6.83 -10.83
C GLN A 116 -6.55 -6.32 -10.36
N VAL A 117 -7.42 -7.23 -9.91
CA VAL A 117 -8.76 -6.90 -9.43
C VAL A 117 -8.66 -6.00 -8.20
N GLU A 118 -7.71 -6.26 -7.31
CA GLU A 118 -7.47 -5.46 -6.10
C GLU A 118 -7.17 -4.00 -6.44
N HIS A 119 -6.37 -3.75 -7.48
CA HIS A 119 -6.07 -2.38 -7.94
C HIS A 119 -7.32 -1.68 -8.50
N LEU A 120 -8.20 -2.41 -9.19
CA LEU A 120 -9.48 -1.86 -9.66
C LEU A 120 -10.39 -1.48 -8.49
N VAL A 121 -10.48 -2.35 -7.46
CA VAL A 121 -11.23 -2.08 -6.22
C VAL A 121 -10.69 -0.81 -5.54
N LEU A 122 -9.37 -0.68 -5.42
CA LEU A 122 -8.72 0.47 -4.79
C LEU A 122 -8.96 1.77 -5.58
N GLU A 123 -8.73 1.77 -6.89
CA GLU A 123 -8.92 2.96 -7.74
C GLU A 123 -10.38 3.40 -7.76
N TYR A 124 -11.34 2.47 -7.76
CA TYR A 124 -12.76 2.81 -7.67
C TYR A 124 -13.12 3.51 -6.36
N ASN A 125 -12.54 3.06 -5.24
CA ASN A 125 -12.84 3.59 -3.92
C ASN A 125 -12.10 4.89 -3.57
N LYS A 126 -11.02 5.20 -4.29
CA LYS A 126 -10.17 6.37 -4.06
C LYS A 126 -10.93 7.70 -4.02
N PRO A 127 -11.89 8.01 -4.92
CA PRO A 127 -12.66 9.25 -4.87
C PRO A 127 -13.51 9.39 -3.60
N THR A 128 -14.14 8.30 -3.16
CA THR A 128 -14.99 8.29 -1.94
C THR A 128 -14.16 8.53 -0.69
N VAL A 129 -13.00 7.89 -0.59
CA VAL A 129 -12.04 8.09 0.52
C VAL A 129 -11.53 9.54 0.54
N ARG A 130 -11.21 10.11 -0.63
CA ARG A 130 -10.79 11.51 -0.77
C ARG A 130 -11.88 12.49 -0.37
N LYS A 131 -13.15 12.24 -0.74
CA LYS A 131 -14.30 13.07 -0.36
C LYS A 131 -14.48 13.12 1.16
N LYS A 132 -14.18 12.03 1.86
CA LYS A 132 -14.19 11.96 3.33
C LYS A 132 -12.93 12.54 4.00
N LYS A 133 -11.99 13.12 3.22
CA LYS A 133 -10.73 13.72 3.72
C LYS A 133 -9.86 12.75 4.51
N LEU A 134 -9.88 11.46 4.14
CA LEU A 134 -9.05 10.43 4.76
C LEU A 134 -7.69 10.26 4.06
N ILE A 135 -7.56 10.84 2.85
CA ILE A 135 -6.35 10.96 2.02
C ILE A 135 -6.36 12.30 1.27
#